data_AF-A0A0F8VJ29-F1
#
_entry.id   AF-A0A0F8VJ29-F1
#
_cell.length_a   1.000
_cell.length_b   1.000
_cell.length_c   1.000
_cell.angle_alpha   90.00
_cell.angle_beta   90.00
_cell.angle_gamma   90.00
#
_symmetry.space_group_name_H-M   'P 1'
#
loop_
_entity.id
_entity.type
_entity.pdbx_description
1 polymer ?
#
loop_
_entity_poly.entity_id
_entity_poly.type
_entity_poly.pdbx_seq_one_letter_code
_entity_poly.pdbx_strand_id
1 'polypeptide(L)'
;MAPSLAEPISLRAPPKSLLKTEGGYNKENLIGYVEAYKHDDEIQGTVKQPPASFPSYLPVWDNETERYPPLQPFQHYDHGKDADPAFPDLFPQEAKVDELTPSIGSEVHGVQLSKLTKEGKDQLALYVAQRKVVAFRDQDFAHLPIDKALEFGGYFGRHHIHQTSGAPKGFPEVHLVHRGARRTQAVLTF
;
A
#
# COMPACT_ATOMS: atom_id res chain seq x y z
N MET A 1 -34.84 -11.83 24.39
CA MET A 1 -34.09 -12.22 23.18
C MET A 1 -34.63 -13.58 22.74
N ALA A 2 -35.43 -13.63 21.67
CA ALA A 2 -35.94 -14.89 21.14
C ALA A 2 -34.92 -15.48 20.15
N PRO A 3 -34.62 -16.80 20.17
CA PRO A 3 -33.76 -17.44 19.20
C PRO A 3 -34.52 -17.65 17.88
N SER A 4 -33.95 -17.27 16.74
CA SER A 4 -34.53 -17.62 15.43
C SER A 4 -34.12 -19.04 15.06
N LEU A 5 -35.10 -19.94 15.01
CA LEU A 5 -34.96 -21.35 14.66
C LEU A 5 -35.29 -21.55 13.17
N ALA A 6 -34.51 -20.92 12.29
CA ALA A 6 -34.64 -21.11 10.85
C ALA A 6 -33.25 -21.26 10.23
N GLU A 7 -32.99 -22.41 9.61
CA GLU A 7 -31.81 -22.60 8.78
C GLU A 7 -31.90 -21.69 7.54
N PRO A 8 -30.83 -20.97 7.19
CA PRO A 8 -30.85 -20.11 6.01
C PRO A 8 -30.91 -20.98 4.74
N ILE A 9 -32.02 -20.87 4.02
CA ILE A 9 -32.19 -21.51 2.71
C ILE A 9 -31.32 -20.74 1.70
N SER A 10 -30.27 -21.40 1.17
CA SER A 10 -29.42 -20.81 0.14
C SER A 10 -30.19 -20.70 -1.18
N LEU A 11 -30.44 -19.47 -1.63
CA LEU A 11 -31.12 -19.16 -2.91
C LEU A 11 -30.24 -19.43 -4.15
N ARG A 12 -29.00 -19.89 -4.00
CA ARG A 12 -28.08 -20.14 -5.11
C ARG A 12 -27.55 -21.57 -5.09
N ALA A 13 -27.56 -22.19 -6.26
CA ALA A 13 -26.85 -23.44 -6.50
C ALA A 13 -25.34 -23.23 -6.23
N PRO A 14 -24.64 -24.22 -5.66
CA PRO A 14 -23.21 -24.13 -5.48
C PRO A 14 -22.50 -23.91 -6.83
N PRO A 15 -21.43 -23.11 -6.87
CA PRO A 15 -20.70 -22.86 -8.10
C PRO A 15 -20.18 -24.17 -8.71
N LYS A 16 -20.31 -24.33 -10.04
CA LYS A 16 -19.93 -25.55 -10.78
C LYS A 16 -18.42 -25.85 -10.75
N SER A 17 -17.60 -24.87 -10.42
CA SER A 17 -16.16 -25.03 -10.23
C SER A 17 -15.78 -24.56 -8.84
N LEU A 18 -14.99 -25.37 -8.14
CA LEU A 18 -14.22 -24.86 -7.00
C LEU A 18 -13.34 -23.73 -7.51
N LEU A 19 -13.33 -22.61 -6.80
CA LEU A 19 -12.31 -21.59 -7.01
C LEU A 19 -10.98 -22.30 -6.86
N LYS A 20 -10.12 -22.23 -7.89
CA LYS A 20 -8.76 -22.74 -7.74
C LYS A 20 -8.07 -21.77 -6.78
N THR A 21 -8.00 -22.13 -5.51
CA THR A 21 -7.31 -21.43 -4.43
C THR A 21 -6.30 -22.40 -3.85
N GLU A 22 -5.01 -22.03 -3.80
CA GLU A 22 -4.07 -22.73 -2.92
C GLU A 22 -4.37 -22.29 -1.49
N GLY A 23 -4.73 -23.25 -0.64
CA GLY A 23 -5.22 -23.02 0.72
C GLY A 23 -4.08 -22.92 1.73
N GLY A 24 -3.41 -21.76 1.77
CA GLY A 24 -2.47 -21.38 2.82
C GLY A 24 -2.99 -20.20 3.63
N TYR A 25 -2.76 -20.16 4.94
CA TYR A 25 -3.55 -19.34 5.88
C TYR A 25 -3.71 -17.82 5.62
N ASN A 26 -2.86 -17.16 4.82
CA ASN A 26 -3.01 -15.74 4.46
C ASN A 26 -2.52 -15.51 3.01
N LYS A 27 -3.10 -14.51 2.30
CA LYS A 27 -2.80 -14.20 0.87
C LYS A 27 -3.41 -15.13 -0.17
N GLU A 28 -4.57 -15.69 0.16
CA GLU A 28 -5.39 -16.50 -0.73
C GLU A 28 -6.33 -15.59 -1.55
N ASN A 29 -6.03 -15.41 -2.84
CA ASN A 29 -7.00 -15.35 -3.94
C ASN A 29 -6.34 -14.71 -5.17
N LEU A 30 -5.83 -15.55 -6.07
CA LEU A 30 -6.05 -15.53 -7.52
C LEU A 30 -4.93 -16.38 -8.15
N ILE A 31 -5.24 -17.63 -8.50
CA ILE A 31 -4.34 -18.50 -9.26
C ILE A 31 -3.95 -17.90 -10.62
N GLY A 32 -4.68 -16.89 -11.13
CA GLY A 32 -4.30 -16.13 -12.31
C GLY A 32 -3.27 -15.00 -12.11
N TYR A 33 -2.90 -14.63 -10.88
CA TYR A 33 -1.80 -13.68 -10.62
C TYR A 33 -0.44 -14.39 -10.58
N VAL A 34 -0.38 -15.59 -9.98
CA VAL A 34 0.83 -16.42 -9.92
C VAL A 34 1.24 -16.89 -11.32
N GLU A 35 0.29 -17.27 -12.19
CA GLU A 35 0.61 -17.60 -13.59
C GLU A 35 1.18 -16.42 -14.40
N ALA A 36 0.83 -15.19 -14.03
CA ALA A 36 1.28 -13.97 -14.70
C ALA A 36 2.64 -13.46 -14.19
N TYR A 37 3.06 -13.88 -12.99
CA TYR A 37 4.31 -13.47 -12.36
C TYR A 37 5.34 -14.60 -12.40
N LYS A 38 6.52 -14.31 -12.94
CA LYS A 38 7.64 -15.25 -12.95
C LYS A 38 8.88 -14.55 -12.43
N HIS A 39 9.29 -14.91 -11.22
CA HIS A 39 10.34 -14.22 -10.49
C HIS A 39 11.63 -14.06 -11.31
N ASP A 40 12.08 -15.12 -11.98
CA ASP A 40 13.29 -15.07 -12.81
C ASP A 40 13.20 -14.06 -13.95
N ASP A 41 12.02 -13.92 -14.58
CA ASP A 41 11.82 -12.94 -15.65
C ASP A 41 11.79 -11.51 -15.13
N GLU A 42 11.39 -11.29 -13.88
CA GLU A 42 11.42 -9.97 -13.25
C GLU A 42 12.86 -9.57 -12.89
N ILE A 43 13.66 -10.53 -12.42
CA ILE A 43 15.06 -10.30 -12.04
C ILE A 43 15.95 -10.15 -13.27
N GLN A 44 15.76 -10.98 -14.29
CA GLN A 44 16.60 -10.99 -15.50
C GLN A 44 16.07 -10.07 -16.60
N GLY A 45 14.80 -9.66 -16.51
CA GLY A 45 14.09 -8.99 -17.58
C GLY A 45 13.64 -9.96 -18.67
N THR A 46 12.81 -9.45 -19.57
CA THR A 46 12.36 -10.13 -20.78
C THR A 46 12.72 -9.32 -22.02
N VAL A 47 12.49 -9.87 -23.21
CA VAL A 47 12.67 -9.14 -24.48
C VAL A 47 11.84 -7.85 -24.51
N LYS A 48 10.72 -7.78 -23.78
CA LYS A 48 9.78 -6.63 -23.80
C LYS A 48 9.92 -5.68 -22.61
N GLN A 49 10.55 -6.10 -21.52
CA GLN A 49 10.60 -5.36 -20.27
C GLN A 49 11.99 -5.53 -19.64
N PRO A 50 12.66 -4.44 -19.21
CA PRO A 50 13.92 -4.55 -18.50
C PRO A 50 13.75 -5.28 -17.15
N PRO A 51 14.86 -5.72 -16.53
CA PRO A 51 14.87 -6.14 -15.13
C PRO A 51 14.17 -5.13 -14.21
N ALA A 52 13.56 -5.63 -13.14
CA ALA A 52 12.98 -4.79 -12.11
C ALA A 52 14.05 -3.86 -11.50
N SER A 53 13.78 -2.55 -11.52
CA SER A 53 14.69 -1.54 -10.95
C SER A 53 14.90 -1.72 -9.45
N PHE A 54 13.91 -2.27 -8.74
CA PHE A 54 13.93 -2.48 -7.29
C PHE A 54 13.56 -3.93 -6.93
N PRO A 55 14.49 -4.89 -7.07
CA PRO A 55 14.23 -6.30 -6.80
C PRO A 55 13.78 -6.60 -5.36
N SER A 56 14.17 -5.77 -4.39
CA SER A 56 13.77 -5.90 -2.98
C SER A 56 12.26 -5.77 -2.77
N TYR A 57 11.56 -5.07 -3.67
CA TYR A 57 10.11 -4.88 -3.64
C TYR A 57 9.36 -5.97 -4.41
N LEU A 58 10.03 -6.95 -5.01
CA LEU A 58 9.33 -7.99 -5.75
C LEU A 58 8.45 -8.84 -4.82
N PRO A 59 7.23 -9.19 -5.25
CA PRO A 59 6.30 -9.92 -4.40
C PRO A 59 6.75 -11.35 -4.18
N VAL A 60 6.57 -11.79 -2.94
CA VAL A 60 6.55 -13.20 -2.54
C VAL A 60 5.21 -13.50 -1.86
N TRP A 61 4.81 -14.77 -1.87
CA TRP A 61 3.54 -15.25 -1.30
C TRP A 61 3.74 -16.14 -0.07
N ASP A 62 4.99 -16.41 0.32
CA ASP A 62 5.38 -17.24 1.46
C ASP A 62 5.76 -16.41 2.71
N ASN A 63 5.37 -15.13 2.74
CA ASN A 63 5.64 -14.25 3.89
C ASN A 63 4.94 -14.75 5.16
N GLU A 64 3.78 -15.38 5.01
CA GLU A 64 2.93 -15.79 6.13
C GLU A 64 2.83 -17.31 6.23
N THR A 65 3.63 -17.91 7.09
CA THR A 65 3.57 -19.36 7.37
C THR A 65 2.45 -19.73 8.35
N GLU A 66 1.90 -18.75 9.07
CA GLU A 66 0.89 -18.94 10.12
C GLU A 66 -0.21 -17.87 10.06
N ARG A 67 -1.42 -18.21 10.54
CA ARG A 67 -2.56 -17.29 10.59
C ARG A 67 -2.30 -16.13 11.56
N TYR A 68 -2.56 -14.90 11.12
CA TYR A 68 -2.45 -13.74 12.01
C TYR A 68 -3.42 -13.77 13.18
N PRO A 69 -3.03 -13.22 14.34
CA PRO A 69 -3.95 -13.08 15.47
C PRO A 69 -5.10 -12.14 15.10
N PRO A 70 -6.27 -12.28 15.76
CA PRO A 70 -7.39 -11.36 15.57
C PRO A 70 -7.00 -9.90 15.78
N LEU A 71 -7.54 -9.00 14.95
CA LEU A 71 -7.33 -7.57 15.09
C LEU A 71 -7.82 -7.10 16.46
N GLN A 72 -6.94 -6.38 17.16
CA GLN A 72 -7.29 -5.71 18.40
C GLN A 72 -7.81 -4.30 18.09
N PRO A 73 -8.85 -3.82 18.81
CA PRO A 73 -9.23 -2.42 18.77
C PRO A 73 -8.04 -1.52 19.06
N PHE A 74 -7.95 -0.39 18.38
CA PHE A 74 -6.97 0.63 18.66
C PHE A 74 -7.63 2.00 18.57
N GLN A 75 -7.14 2.95 19.36
CA GLN A 75 -7.54 4.34 19.25
C GLN A 75 -6.60 5.02 18.27
N HIS A 76 -7.12 5.51 17.15
CA HIS A 76 -6.33 6.33 16.24
C HIS A 76 -6.11 7.73 16.82
N TYR A 77 -4.89 8.22 16.68
CA TYR A 77 -4.50 9.60 17.00
C TYR A 77 -4.09 10.31 15.70
N ASP A 78 -4.71 11.46 15.47
CA ASP A 78 -4.44 12.28 14.29
C ASP A 78 -3.38 13.32 14.62
N HIS A 79 -2.18 13.11 14.07
CA HIS A 79 -1.01 13.96 14.24
C HIS A 79 -1.17 15.36 13.63
N GLY A 80 -2.14 15.57 12.73
CA GLY A 80 -2.45 16.91 12.22
C GLY A 80 -2.93 17.88 13.30
N LYS A 81 -3.36 17.38 14.47
CA LYS A 81 -3.74 18.20 15.63
C LYS A 81 -2.56 18.89 16.31
N ASP A 82 -1.36 18.36 16.13
CA ASP A 82 -0.13 18.88 16.74
C ASP A 82 0.61 19.86 15.82
N ALA A 83 0.12 20.04 14.59
CA ALA A 83 0.78 20.78 13.55
C ALA A 83 0.74 22.31 13.76
N ASP A 84 1.84 22.97 13.39
CA ASP A 84 1.83 24.41 13.13
C ASP A 84 1.14 24.70 11.78
N PRO A 85 0.02 25.44 11.75
CA PRO A 85 -0.72 25.72 10.51
C PRO A 85 0.03 26.66 9.54
N ALA A 86 1.17 27.23 9.94
CA ALA A 86 2.04 27.98 9.04
C ALA A 86 2.96 27.10 8.19
N PHE A 87 3.03 25.79 8.46
CA PHE A 87 3.81 24.79 7.71
C PHE A 87 5.34 25.07 7.56
N PRO A 88 6.05 25.60 8.58
CA PRO A 88 7.46 26.00 8.43
C PRO A 88 8.43 24.83 8.17
N ASP A 89 8.12 23.62 8.64
CA ASP A 89 8.96 22.43 8.51
C ASP A 89 8.58 21.57 7.30
N LEU A 90 7.36 21.73 6.79
CA LEU A 90 6.88 21.05 5.58
C LEU A 90 7.28 21.79 4.30
N PHE A 91 7.23 23.13 4.31
CA PHE A 91 7.51 23.96 3.14
C PHE A 91 8.74 24.86 3.37
N PRO A 92 9.97 24.32 3.19
CA PRO A 92 11.17 25.15 3.12
C PRO A 92 11.08 26.14 1.94
N GLN A 93 11.98 27.14 1.90
CA GLN A 93 11.92 28.22 0.89
C GLN A 93 11.97 27.71 -0.56
N GLU A 94 12.55 26.55 -0.80
CA GLU A 94 12.67 25.93 -2.12
C GLU A 94 11.43 25.12 -2.54
N ALA A 95 10.52 24.85 -1.60
CA ALA A 95 9.31 24.07 -1.89
C ALA A 95 8.37 24.83 -2.82
N LYS A 96 7.82 24.13 -3.80
CA LYS A 96 6.78 24.66 -4.70
C LYS A 96 5.52 23.82 -4.57
N VAL A 97 4.39 24.50 -4.46
CA VAL A 97 3.09 23.88 -4.26
C VAL A 97 2.16 24.31 -5.38
N ASP A 98 1.72 23.35 -6.17
CA ASP A 98 0.74 23.53 -7.24
C ASP A 98 -0.61 22.97 -6.78
N GLU A 99 -1.56 23.87 -6.56
CA GLU A 99 -2.92 23.49 -6.19
C GLU A 99 -3.72 23.05 -7.42
N LEU A 100 -4.00 21.75 -7.52
CA LEU A 100 -4.60 21.17 -8.73
C LEU A 100 -6.06 21.60 -8.92
N THR A 101 -6.82 21.65 -7.82
CA THR A 101 -8.19 22.17 -7.81
C THR A 101 -8.42 23.03 -6.55
N PRO A 102 -9.47 23.86 -6.53
CA PRO A 102 -9.76 24.70 -5.36
C PRO A 102 -10.06 23.94 -4.06
N SER A 103 -10.46 22.67 -4.12
CA SER A 103 -11.01 21.96 -2.95
C SER A 103 -10.35 20.61 -2.64
N ILE A 104 -9.47 20.13 -3.53
CA ILE A 104 -8.79 18.84 -3.40
C ILE A 104 -7.55 18.82 -4.30
N GLY A 105 -6.50 18.13 -3.84
CA GLY A 105 -5.35 17.84 -4.67
C GLY A 105 -4.33 18.97 -4.63
N SER A 106 -3.11 18.62 -4.24
CA SER A 106 -1.93 19.46 -4.41
C SER A 106 -0.77 18.61 -4.92
N GLU A 107 0.09 19.22 -5.72
CA GLU A 107 1.38 18.68 -6.09
C GLU A 107 2.49 19.50 -5.41
N VAL A 108 3.43 18.82 -4.76
CA VAL A 108 4.52 19.45 -4.00
C VAL A 108 5.85 19.00 -4.59
N HIS A 109 6.71 19.97 -4.86
CA HIS A 109 8.07 19.80 -5.37
C HIS A 109 9.09 20.32 -4.36
N GLY A 110 10.30 19.76 -4.39
CA GLY A 110 11.42 20.24 -3.56
C GLY A 110 11.43 19.74 -2.11
N VAL A 111 10.51 18.84 -1.74
CA VAL A 111 10.42 18.27 -0.38
C VAL A 111 10.67 16.76 -0.43
N GLN A 112 11.59 16.25 0.38
CA GLN A 112 11.80 14.81 0.57
C GLN A 112 11.13 14.34 1.85
N LEU A 113 10.10 13.51 1.71
CA LEU A 113 9.30 13.01 2.84
C LEU A 113 10.13 12.19 3.83
N SER A 114 11.11 11.45 3.33
CA SER A 114 12.06 10.65 4.12
C SER A 114 12.93 11.47 5.08
N LYS A 115 13.03 12.79 4.87
CA LYS A 115 13.85 13.71 5.66
C LYS A 115 13.05 14.61 6.60
N LEU A 116 11.73 14.47 6.62
CA LEU A 116 10.88 15.29 7.49
C LEU A 116 11.17 15.00 8.95
N THR A 117 11.23 16.07 9.75
CA THR A 117 11.23 16.01 11.21
C THR A 117 9.87 15.52 11.71
N LYS A 118 9.75 15.33 13.02
CA LYS A 118 8.45 15.04 13.64
C LYS A 118 7.45 16.16 13.31
N GLU A 119 7.86 17.41 13.48
CA GLU A 119 7.07 18.61 13.25
C GLU A 119 6.65 18.72 11.78
N GLY A 120 7.57 18.43 10.85
CA GLY A 120 7.25 18.37 9.42
C GLY A 120 6.23 17.29 9.06
N LYS A 121 6.27 16.13 9.74
CA LYS A 121 5.26 15.07 9.57
C LYS A 121 3.90 15.45 10.17
N ASP A 122 3.86 16.13 11.31
CA ASP A 122 2.62 16.67 11.88
C ASP A 122 1.97 17.67 10.90
N GLN A 123 2.78 18.59 10.38
CA GLN A 123 2.40 19.55 9.35
C GLN A 123 1.91 18.87 8.06
N LEU A 124 2.56 17.78 7.63
CA LEU A 124 2.09 16.97 6.51
C LEU A 124 0.70 16.39 6.78
N ALA A 125 0.46 15.83 7.97
CA ALA A 125 -0.85 15.28 8.34
C ALA A 125 -1.95 16.35 8.25
N LEU A 126 -1.70 17.55 8.79
CA LEU A 126 -2.64 18.67 8.69
C LEU A 126 -2.88 19.10 7.23
N TYR A 127 -1.80 19.23 6.45
CA TYR A 127 -1.91 19.65 5.05
C TYR A 127 -2.71 18.64 4.21
N VAL A 128 -2.46 17.34 4.41
CA VAL A 128 -3.25 16.27 3.77
C VAL A 128 -4.69 16.30 4.24
N ALA A 129 -4.99 16.55 5.52
CA ALA A 129 -6.36 16.67 6.00
C ALA A 129 -7.12 17.83 5.31
N GLN A 130 -6.45 18.94 5.04
CA GLN A 130 -7.04 20.09 4.33
C GLN A 130 -7.19 19.84 2.82
N ARG A 131 -6.19 19.24 2.18
CA ARG A 131 -6.12 19.05 0.72
C ARG A 131 -6.67 17.71 0.23
N LYS A 132 -6.93 16.78 1.14
CA LYS A 132 -7.39 15.38 0.97
C LYS A 132 -6.39 14.47 0.25
N VAL A 133 -5.76 14.94 -0.82
CA VAL A 133 -4.74 14.23 -1.59
C VAL A 133 -3.60 15.18 -1.90
N VAL A 134 -2.36 14.74 -1.63
CA VAL A 134 -1.15 15.50 -1.91
C VAL A 134 -0.13 14.57 -2.53
N ALA A 135 0.41 14.96 -3.70
CA ALA A 135 1.44 14.21 -4.40
C ALA A 135 2.78 14.92 -4.23
N PHE A 136 3.80 14.18 -3.77
CA PHE A 136 5.17 14.68 -3.69
C PHE A 136 5.99 14.12 -4.85
N ARG A 137 6.71 14.98 -5.56
CA ARG A 137 7.53 14.59 -6.71
C ARG A 137 8.96 14.21 -6.30
N ASP A 138 9.60 13.39 -7.13
CA ASP A 138 11.01 13.00 -7.01
C ASP A 138 11.42 12.39 -5.67
N GLN A 139 10.57 11.54 -5.09
CA GLN A 139 10.83 10.90 -3.79
C GLN A 139 11.88 9.79 -3.86
N ASP A 140 12.69 9.68 -2.81
CA ASP A 140 13.79 8.72 -2.72
C ASP A 140 13.42 7.35 -2.12
N PHE A 141 12.19 7.16 -1.61
CA PHE A 141 11.78 5.96 -0.86
C PHE A 141 12.12 4.63 -1.53
N ALA A 142 12.00 4.52 -2.86
CA ALA A 142 12.30 3.27 -3.57
C ALA A 142 13.78 2.85 -3.46
N HIS A 143 14.68 3.80 -3.19
CA HIS A 143 16.12 3.57 -3.00
C HIS A 143 16.50 3.38 -1.52
N LEU A 144 15.57 3.61 -0.60
CA LEU A 144 15.78 3.41 0.83
C LEU A 144 15.43 1.96 1.22
N PRO A 145 15.94 1.48 2.36
CA PRO A 145 15.44 0.25 2.97
C PRO A 145 13.92 0.30 3.21
N ILE A 146 13.22 -0.82 2.95
CA ILE A 146 11.74 -0.87 3.00
C ILE A 146 11.19 -0.49 4.38
N ASP A 147 11.93 -0.82 5.45
CA ASP A 147 11.61 -0.43 6.83
C ASP A 147 11.50 1.09 7.00
N LYS A 148 12.20 1.90 6.20
CA LYS A 148 12.07 3.37 6.23
C LYS A 148 10.75 3.86 5.69
N ALA A 149 10.22 3.21 4.65
CA ALA A 149 8.86 3.51 4.18
C ALA A 149 7.81 3.09 5.23
N LEU A 150 8.02 1.97 5.93
CA LEU A 150 7.14 1.52 7.01
C LEU A 150 7.23 2.44 8.24
N GLU A 151 8.42 2.87 8.64
CA GLU A 151 8.61 3.84 9.73
C GLU A 151 7.88 5.15 9.42
N PHE A 152 8.01 5.64 8.19
CA PHE A 152 7.32 6.84 7.73
C PHE A 152 5.80 6.68 7.73
N GLY A 153 5.28 5.64 7.08
CA GLY A 153 3.83 5.41 7.03
C GLY A 153 3.22 5.11 8.40
N GLY A 154 3.97 4.42 9.27
CA GLY A 154 3.57 4.05 10.62
C GLY A 154 3.38 5.25 11.55
N TYR A 155 4.02 6.38 11.23
CA TYR A 155 3.80 7.64 11.94
C TYR A 155 2.35 8.10 11.87
N PHE A 156 1.67 7.88 10.74
CA PHE A 156 0.30 8.34 10.52
C PHE A 156 -0.75 7.32 10.98
N GLY A 157 -0.34 6.14 11.42
CA GLY A 157 -1.25 5.11 11.92
C GLY A 157 -0.70 3.70 11.79
N ARG A 158 -1.45 2.75 12.35
CA ARG A 158 -1.12 1.33 12.29
C ARG A 158 -1.20 0.80 10.85
N HIS A 159 -0.18 0.06 10.42
CA HIS A 159 -0.19 -0.65 9.15
C HIS A 159 -1.23 -1.76 9.10
N HIS A 160 -1.93 -1.84 7.96
CA HIS A 160 -2.80 -2.95 7.62
C HIS A 160 -2.06 -3.97 6.75
N ILE A 161 -2.20 -5.25 7.04
CA ILE A 161 -1.66 -6.33 6.21
C ILE A 161 -2.75 -6.83 5.26
N HIS A 162 -2.55 -6.59 3.97
CA HIS A 162 -3.50 -6.96 2.94
C HIS A 162 -3.56 -8.49 2.73
N GLN A 163 -4.77 -9.04 2.63
CA GLN A 163 -5.06 -10.48 2.74
C GLN A 163 -4.91 -11.27 1.45
N THR A 164 -4.58 -10.66 0.30
CA THR A 164 -4.74 -11.33 -1.02
C THR A 164 -3.54 -11.20 -1.96
N SER A 165 -2.79 -10.10 -1.88
CA SER A 165 -1.68 -9.80 -2.81
C SER A 165 -0.34 -10.20 -2.21
N GLY A 166 0.61 -10.64 -3.03
CA GLY A 166 2.00 -10.79 -2.60
C GLY A 166 2.58 -9.49 -2.02
N ALA A 167 3.59 -9.63 -1.16
CA ALA A 167 4.30 -8.51 -0.54
C ALA A 167 5.82 -8.73 -0.63
N PRO A 168 6.66 -7.71 -0.44
CA PRO A 168 8.10 -7.90 -0.35
C PRO A 168 8.46 -8.89 0.77
N LYS A 169 9.54 -9.64 0.57
CA LYS A 169 9.96 -10.67 1.54
C LYS A 169 10.27 -10.03 2.90
N GLY A 170 9.58 -10.50 3.94
CA GLY A 170 9.74 -10.01 5.31
C GLY A 170 9.03 -8.69 5.62
N PHE A 171 8.26 -8.12 4.67
CA PHE A 171 7.52 -6.86 4.84
C PHE A 171 6.04 -7.03 4.44
N PRO A 172 5.27 -7.87 5.17
CA PRO A 172 3.87 -8.16 4.82
C PRO A 172 2.94 -6.94 4.86
N GLU A 173 3.33 -5.86 5.56
CA GLU A 173 2.63 -4.58 5.64
C GLU A 173 2.64 -3.81 4.32
N VAL A 174 3.57 -4.10 3.42
CA VAL A 174 3.66 -3.42 2.13
C VAL A 174 2.75 -4.09 1.11
N HIS A 175 1.73 -3.35 0.68
CA HIS A 175 0.88 -3.75 -0.44
C HIS A 175 1.50 -3.33 -1.77
N LEU A 176 1.74 -4.29 -2.67
CA LEU A 176 2.34 -4.04 -3.97
C LEU A 176 1.28 -3.98 -5.07
N VAL A 177 1.26 -2.88 -5.80
CA VAL A 177 0.61 -2.79 -7.11
C VAL A 177 1.67 -3.05 -8.18
N HIS A 178 1.91 -4.34 -8.47
CA HIS A 178 2.89 -4.77 -9.47
C HIS A 178 2.23 -5.31 -10.73
N ARG A 179 2.82 -5.01 -11.88
CA ARG A 179 2.43 -5.59 -13.15
C ARG A 179 3.58 -6.42 -13.68
N GLY A 180 3.37 -7.74 -13.73
CA GLY A 180 4.40 -8.67 -14.16
C GLY A 180 4.89 -8.43 -15.59
N ALA A 181 6.17 -8.72 -15.82
CA ALA A 181 6.91 -8.44 -17.06
C ALA A 181 6.27 -9.04 -18.33
N ARG A 182 5.45 -10.09 -18.18
CA ARG A 182 4.77 -10.77 -19.30
C ARG A 182 3.39 -10.18 -19.66
N ARG A 183 2.79 -9.30 -18.84
CA ARG A 183 1.43 -8.77 -19.09
C ARG A 183 1.44 -7.56 -20.04
N THR A 184 0.76 -7.67 -21.18
CA THR A 184 0.76 -6.68 -22.27
C THR A 184 -0.36 -5.62 -22.24
N GLN A 185 -1.42 -5.74 -21.41
CA GLN A 185 -2.46 -4.70 -21.27
C GLN A 185 -2.58 -4.12 -19.86
N ALA A 186 -2.76 -2.80 -19.77
CA ALA A 186 -2.99 -2.07 -18.52
C ALA A 186 -4.43 -2.26 -18.09
N VAL A 187 -4.65 -2.88 -16.95
CA VAL A 187 -5.93 -2.83 -16.25
C VAL A 187 -5.65 -2.17 -14.91
N LEU A 188 -5.93 -0.87 -14.84
CA LEU A 188 -6.07 -0.14 -13.59
C LEU A 188 -7.42 -0.55 -13.00
N THR A 189 -7.40 -1.30 -11.92
CA THR A 189 -8.56 -1.40 -11.01
C THR A 189 -8.16 -0.67 -9.73
N PHE A 190 -8.88 0.42 -9.46
CA PHE A 190 -8.82 1.18 -8.21
C PHE A 190 -9.32 0.35 -7.03
#